data_AF-A0A2G5QQN0-F1
#
_entry.id   AF-A0A2G5QQN0-F1
#
_cell.length_a   1.000
_cell.length_b   1.000
_cell.length_c   1.000
_cell.angle_alpha   90.00
_cell.angle_beta   90.00
_cell.angle_gamma   90.00
#
_symmetry.space_group_name_H-M   'P 1'
#
loop_
_entity.id
_entity.type
_entity.pdbx_description
1 polymer ?
#
loop_
_entity_poly.entity_id
_entity_poly.type
_entity_poly.pdbx_seq_one_letter_code
_entity_poly.pdbx_strand_id
1 'polypeptide(L)'
;MIAAGLVVSGVAGAGFAQAAWAERVLVLEPTAPGVWRTKARRMTVEFRRTGAAADPRLMIRFLDANGDAVSPRTAQRVGLSAAGETIIFRRNGRGWISTSAQSAPREGARLSIVEADHQHDFLLNVSEPAPTEAHR
;
A
#
# COMPACT_ATOMS: atom_id res chain seq x y z
N MET A 1 28.44 40.73 42.70
CA MET A 1 28.17 39.68 43.69
C MET A 1 27.08 38.76 43.15
N ILE A 2 27.29 37.46 43.36
CA ILE A 2 26.42 36.26 43.20
C ILE A 2 25.03 36.54 43.83
N ALA A 3 23.84 36.01 43.47
CA ALA A 3 23.38 34.68 43.04
C ALA A 3 21.97 34.83 42.37
N ALA A 4 21.62 34.06 41.35
CA ALA A 4 20.89 32.77 41.38
C ALA A 4 19.37 32.87 41.71
N GLY A 5 18.56 32.37 40.76
CA GLY A 5 17.11 32.23 40.89
C GLY A 5 16.51 31.58 39.64
N LEU A 6 16.80 30.30 39.44
CA LEU A 6 16.26 29.43 38.40
C LEU A 6 14.82 29.02 38.78
N VAL A 7 13.83 29.27 37.93
CA VAL A 7 12.58 28.47 37.90
C VAL A 7 12.25 28.18 36.45
N VAL A 8 12.45 26.91 36.08
CA VAL A 8 11.97 26.31 34.84
C VAL A 8 10.58 25.73 35.12
N SER A 9 9.59 26.13 34.32
CA SER A 9 8.30 25.46 34.14
C SER A 9 7.80 25.97 32.78
N GLY A 10 7.76 25.20 31.70
CA GLY A 10 7.18 23.87 31.57
C GLY A 10 5.93 24.04 30.71
N VAL A 11 6.05 23.90 29.40
CA VAL A 11 4.88 23.64 28.55
C VAL A 11 5.28 22.61 27.50
N ALA A 12 4.61 21.46 27.60
CA ALA A 12 4.71 20.33 26.72
C ALA A 12 4.29 20.74 25.31
N GLY A 13 5.27 20.90 24.42
CA GLY A 13 5.04 20.86 22.97
C GLY A 13 4.93 19.41 22.55
N ALA A 14 3.72 18.99 22.21
CA ALA A 14 3.35 17.68 21.70
C ALA A 14 4.46 17.00 20.90
N GLY A 15 5.14 16.04 21.54
CA GLY A 15 5.77 14.97 20.81
C GLY A 15 4.66 14.24 20.08
N PHE A 16 4.55 14.45 18.77
CA PHE A 16 3.90 13.46 17.92
C PHE A 16 4.62 12.16 18.25
N ALA A 17 3.95 11.30 19.00
CA ALA A 17 4.33 9.92 19.10
C ALA A 17 4.34 9.43 17.64
N GLN A 18 5.53 9.38 17.04
CA GLN A 18 5.87 8.36 16.07
C GLN A 18 5.69 7.06 16.84
N ALA A 19 4.43 6.66 16.96
CA ALA A 19 4.12 5.31 17.31
C ALA A 19 4.90 4.51 16.26
N ALA A 20 5.82 3.69 16.75
CA ALA A 20 6.54 2.74 15.94
C ALA A 20 5.51 1.70 15.50
N TRP A 21 4.73 2.04 14.47
CA TRP A 21 3.83 1.11 13.81
C TRP A 21 4.80 0.22 13.08
N ALA A 22 4.95 -1.02 13.54
CA ALA A 22 5.70 -2.02 12.80
C ALA A 22 5.12 -2.05 11.39
N GLU A 23 5.81 -1.43 10.43
CA GLU A 23 5.33 -1.29 9.07
C GLU A 23 5.14 -2.69 8.52
N ARG A 24 3.88 -3.09 8.30
CA ARG A 24 3.57 -4.43 7.79
C ARG A 24 4.00 -4.44 6.33
N VAL A 25 5.10 -5.13 6.05
CA VAL A 25 5.61 -5.24 4.68
C VAL A 25 4.72 -6.21 3.89
N LEU A 26 4.30 -5.80 2.69
CA LEU A 26 3.68 -6.67 1.70
C LEU A 26 4.69 -6.93 0.59
N VAL A 27 5.25 -8.14 0.59
CA VAL A 27 6.16 -8.59 -0.48
C VAL A 27 5.31 -9.01 -1.68
N LEU A 28 5.34 -8.21 -2.74
CA LEU A 28 4.60 -8.41 -3.99
C LEU A 28 5.49 -9.12 -5.00
N GLU A 29 5.16 -10.37 -5.27
CA GLU A 29 5.86 -11.19 -6.24
C GLU A 29 5.18 -11.13 -7.60
N PRO A 30 5.91 -10.92 -8.70
CA PRO A 30 5.36 -11.00 -10.04
C PRO A 30 5.03 -12.46 -10.38
N THR A 31 3.75 -12.74 -10.63
CA THR A 31 3.27 -14.09 -10.93
C THR A 31 2.95 -14.31 -12.41
N ALA A 32 2.76 -13.21 -13.16
CA ALA A 32 2.53 -13.19 -14.60
C ALA A 32 2.77 -11.75 -15.12
N PRO A 33 2.87 -11.54 -16.45
CA PRO A 33 3.00 -10.19 -17.00
C PRO A 33 1.91 -9.24 -16.50
N GLY A 34 2.32 -8.18 -15.80
CA GLY A 34 1.39 -7.19 -15.23
C GLY A 34 0.58 -7.70 -14.03
N VAL A 35 0.96 -8.80 -13.39
CA VAL A 35 0.28 -9.33 -12.19
C VAL A 35 1.30 -9.54 -11.08
N TRP A 36 1.04 -8.93 -9.93
CA TRP A 36 1.79 -9.10 -8.70
C TRP A 36 0.88 -9.60 -7.59
N ARG A 37 1.35 -10.54 -6.79
CA ARG A 37 0.56 -11.15 -5.71
C ARG A 37 1.37 -11.25 -4.43
N THR A 38 0.66 -11.21 -3.32
CA THR A 38 1.21 -11.51 -2.00
C THR A 38 0.18 -12.26 -1.16
N LYS A 39 0.66 -13.14 -0.29
CA LYS A 39 -0.20 -13.82 0.69
C LYS A 39 -0.34 -12.94 1.92
N ALA A 40 -1.59 -12.63 2.28
CA ALA A 40 -1.92 -11.88 3.47
C ALA A 40 -2.91 -12.67 4.32
N ARG A 41 -2.43 -13.31 5.40
CA ARG A 41 -3.24 -14.16 6.29
C ARG A 41 -3.98 -15.28 5.51
N ARG A 42 -5.30 -15.16 5.33
CA ARG A 42 -6.18 -16.13 4.65
C ARG A 42 -6.58 -15.71 3.23
N MET A 43 -5.95 -14.68 2.70
CA MET A 43 -6.25 -14.13 1.37
C MET A 43 -4.97 -13.88 0.58
N THR A 44 -5.15 -13.67 -0.72
CA THR A 44 -4.11 -13.17 -1.61
C THR A 44 -4.47 -11.75 -2.01
N VAL A 45 -3.55 -10.81 -1.89
CA VAL A 45 -3.72 -9.48 -2.47
C VAL A 45 -3.10 -9.52 -3.86
N GLU A 46 -3.90 -9.23 -4.88
CA GLU A 46 -3.47 -9.16 -6.27
C GLU A 46 -3.47 -7.70 -6.74
N PHE A 47 -2.35 -7.27 -7.30
CA PHE A 47 -2.23 -6.08 -8.11
C PHE A 47 -2.15 -6.51 -9.57
N ARG A 48 -3.04 -6.00 -10.41
CA ARG A 48 -3.09 -6.34 -11.83
C ARG A 48 -3.14 -5.08 -12.68
N ARG A 49 -2.21 -4.96 -13.62
CA ARG A 49 -2.27 -3.98 -14.70
C ARG A 49 -3.47 -4.29 -15.60
N THR A 50 -4.27 -3.28 -15.88
CA THR A 50 -5.42 -3.33 -16.78
C THR A 50 -5.47 -2.05 -17.61
N GLY A 51 -6.50 -1.87 -18.44
CA GLY A 51 -6.59 -0.75 -19.37
C GLY A 51 -5.64 -0.84 -20.57
N ALA A 52 -5.71 0.18 -21.43
CA ALA A 52 -4.90 0.26 -22.63
C ALA A 52 -3.46 0.71 -22.33
N ALA A 53 -2.54 0.55 -23.29
CA ALA A 53 -1.16 0.99 -23.11
C ALA A 53 -1.01 2.51 -22.90
N ALA A 54 -1.90 3.32 -23.50
CA ALA A 54 -1.90 4.78 -23.37
C ALA A 54 -2.51 5.27 -22.04
N ASP A 55 -3.32 4.45 -21.36
CA ASP A 55 -3.93 4.77 -20.07
C ASP A 55 -3.98 3.51 -19.19
N PRO A 56 -2.81 2.98 -18.78
CA PRO A 56 -2.76 1.77 -17.98
C PRO A 56 -3.32 2.07 -16.59
N ARG A 57 -4.11 1.14 -16.05
CA ARG A 57 -4.67 1.24 -14.71
C ARG A 57 -4.16 0.10 -13.85
N LEU A 58 -4.10 0.33 -12.55
CA LEU A 58 -3.80 -0.72 -11.58
C LEU A 58 -5.09 -1.12 -10.88
N MET A 59 -5.39 -2.42 -10.87
CA MET A 59 -6.52 -2.99 -10.16
C MET A 59 -6.01 -3.81 -8.96
N ILE A 60 -6.55 -3.52 -7.77
CA ILE A 60 -6.31 -4.28 -6.54
C ILE A 60 -7.50 -5.19 -6.29
N ARG A 61 -7.24 -6.47 -6.09
CA ARG A 61 -8.24 -7.48 -5.73
C ARG A 61 -7.76 -8.25 -4.51
N PHE A 62 -8.71 -8.63 -3.66
CA PHE A 62 -8.49 -9.55 -2.56
C PHE A 62 -9.08 -10.88 -3.00
N LEU A 63 -8.28 -11.92 -3.01
CA LEU A 63 -8.68 -13.25 -3.47
C LEU A 63 -8.73 -14.18 -2.25
N ASP A 64 -9.77 -15.02 -2.17
CA ASP A 64 -9.83 -16.07 -1.16
C ASP A 64 -8.88 -17.24 -1.48
N ALA A 65 -8.99 -18.33 -0.73
CA ALA A 65 -8.16 -19.53 -0.92
C ALA A 65 -8.37 -20.23 -2.27
N ASN A 66 -9.54 -20.05 -2.90
CA ASN A 66 -9.87 -20.62 -4.21
C ASN A 66 -9.42 -19.70 -5.36
N GLY A 67 -8.93 -18.50 -5.05
CA GLY A 67 -8.56 -17.49 -6.03
C GLY A 67 -9.72 -16.61 -6.48
N ASP A 68 -10.89 -16.75 -5.86
CA ASP A 68 -12.06 -15.95 -6.18
C ASP A 68 -11.94 -14.56 -5.55
N ALA A 69 -12.29 -13.53 -6.33
CA ALA A 69 -12.29 -12.18 -5.78
C ALA A 69 -13.38 -12.01 -4.74
N VAL A 70 -12.95 -11.62 -3.55
CA VAL A 70 -13.78 -11.19 -2.44
C VAL A 70 -13.68 -9.68 -2.32
N SER A 71 -14.82 -9.03 -2.08
CA SER A 71 -14.81 -7.61 -1.82
C SER A 71 -14.67 -7.40 -0.32
N PRO A 72 -13.61 -6.71 0.16
CA PRO A 72 -13.60 -6.24 1.53
C PRO A 72 -14.70 -5.18 1.65
N ARG A 73 -15.87 -5.59 2.16
CA ARG A 73 -17.04 -4.69 2.30
C ARG A 73 -16.75 -3.52 3.24
N THR A 74 -15.73 -3.67 4.09
CA THR A 74 -15.30 -2.73 5.13
C THR A 74 -14.42 -1.60 4.60
N ALA A 75 -13.69 -1.83 3.51
CA ALA A 75 -12.80 -0.82 2.94
C ALA A 75 -13.62 0.32 2.31
N GLN A 76 -13.43 1.53 2.83
CA GLN A 76 -14.07 2.76 2.36
C GLN A 76 -13.15 3.54 1.41
N ARG A 77 -11.84 3.54 1.69
CA ARG A 77 -10.83 4.18 0.83
C ARG A 77 -9.62 3.28 0.69
N VAL A 78 -9.06 3.27 -0.52
CA VAL A 78 -7.80 2.60 -0.83
C VAL A 78 -6.91 3.58 -1.56
N GLY A 79 -5.67 3.73 -1.09
CA GLY A 79 -4.69 4.64 -1.66
C GLY A 79 -3.30 4.02 -1.68
N LEU A 80 -2.50 4.39 -2.69
CA LEU A 80 -1.09 4.07 -2.77
C LEU A 80 -0.29 5.37 -2.78
N SER A 81 0.59 5.55 -1.79
CA SER A 81 1.39 6.78 -1.65
C SER A 81 2.87 6.48 -1.85
N ALA A 82 3.56 7.24 -2.70
CA ALA A 82 5.00 7.12 -2.92
C ALA A 82 5.59 8.51 -3.20
N ALA A 83 6.65 8.88 -2.48
CA ALA A 83 7.50 10.05 -2.75
C ALA A 83 6.77 11.30 -3.30
N GLY A 84 5.73 11.78 -2.59
CA GLY A 84 4.98 12.99 -2.94
C GLY A 84 3.79 12.80 -3.89
N GLU A 85 3.57 11.59 -4.41
CA GLU A 85 2.38 11.23 -5.19
C GLU A 85 1.46 10.33 -4.36
N THR A 86 0.15 10.58 -4.45
CA THR A 86 -0.88 9.69 -3.90
C THR A 86 -1.83 9.27 -5.02
N ILE A 87 -1.90 7.96 -5.26
CA ILE A 87 -2.83 7.35 -6.20
C ILE A 87 -4.04 6.87 -5.40
N ILE A 88 -5.20 7.43 -5.72
CA ILE A 88 -6.46 6.98 -5.12
C ILE A 88 -7.05 5.86 -5.98
N PHE A 89 -7.70 4.90 -5.32
CA PHE A 89 -8.45 3.85 -5.99
C PHE A 89 -9.93 4.01 -5.70
N ARG A 90 -10.74 3.78 -6.73
CA ARG A 90 -12.20 3.73 -6.61
C ARG A 90 -12.69 2.29 -6.73
N ARG A 91 -13.81 1.99 -6.08
CA ARG A 91 -14.42 0.67 -6.14
C ARG A 91 -14.86 0.34 -7.57
N ASN A 92 -14.55 -0.85 -8.05
CA ASN A 92 -14.95 -1.37 -9.35
C ASN A 92 -15.27 -2.87 -9.24
N GLY A 93 -16.56 -3.20 -9.19
CA GLY A 93 -17.02 -4.56 -8.91
C GLY A 93 -16.48 -5.06 -7.56
N ARG A 94 -15.77 -6.19 -7.57
CA ARG A 94 -15.14 -6.78 -6.38
C ARG A 94 -13.70 -6.30 -6.12
N GLY A 95 -13.20 -5.34 -6.90
CA GLY A 95 -11.86 -4.78 -6.76
C GLY A 95 -11.85 -3.26 -6.64
N TRP A 96 -10.65 -2.70 -6.67
CA TRP A 96 -10.37 -1.28 -6.60
C TRP A 96 -9.48 -0.89 -7.77
N ILE A 97 -9.86 0.11 -8.56
CA ILE A 97 -9.11 0.54 -9.74
C ILE A 97 -8.55 1.95 -9.55
N SER A 98 -7.30 2.16 -9.97
CA SER A 98 -6.61 3.45 -9.84
C SER A 98 -7.34 4.56 -10.62
N THR A 99 -7.45 5.74 -10.03
CA THR A 99 -8.06 6.92 -10.67
C THR A 99 -7.09 7.66 -11.58
N SER A 100 -5.79 7.41 -11.47
CA SER A 100 -4.73 7.87 -12.39
C SER A 100 -4.08 6.70 -13.13
N ALA A 101 -3.35 7.03 -14.20
CA ALA A 101 -2.59 6.06 -14.99
C ALA A 101 -1.45 5.47 -14.14
N GLN A 102 -1.41 4.16 -14.00
CA GLN A 102 -0.38 3.41 -13.27
C GLN A 102 -0.21 2.02 -13.89
N SER A 103 1.03 1.67 -14.25
CA SER A 103 1.36 0.41 -14.92
C SER A 103 1.72 -0.72 -13.94
N ALA A 104 2.23 -0.40 -12.76
CA ALA A 104 2.74 -1.35 -11.79
C ALA A 104 2.64 -0.78 -10.35
N PRO A 105 2.61 -1.62 -9.31
CA PRO A 105 2.91 -1.17 -7.95
C PRO A 105 4.35 -0.65 -7.88
N ARG A 106 4.60 0.34 -7.01
CA ARG A 106 5.93 0.93 -6.84
C ARG A 106 6.61 0.38 -5.58
N GLU A 107 7.90 0.10 -5.68
CA GLU A 107 8.75 -0.24 -4.54
C GLU A 107 8.71 0.85 -3.48
N GLY A 108 8.64 0.45 -2.20
CA GLY A 108 8.59 1.37 -1.07
C GLY A 108 7.31 2.21 -0.97
N ALA A 109 6.31 1.99 -1.83
CA ALA A 109 5.04 2.70 -1.74
C ALA A 109 4.23 2.21 -0.53
N ARG A 110 3.51 3.12 0.11
CA ARG A 110 2.59 2.80 1.21
C ARG A 110 1.18 2.55 0.66
N LEU A 111 0.71 1.31 0.77
CA LEU A 111 -0.69 0.96 0.56
C LEU A 111 -1.46 1.27 1.84
N SER A 112 -2.49 2.11 1.74
CA SER A 112 -3.40 2.42 2.82
C SER A 112 -4.80 1.93 2.49
N ILE A 113 -5.40 1.17 3.40
CA ILE A 113 -6.79 0.70 3.33
C ILE A 113 -7.49 1.25 4.56
N VAL A 114 -8.45 2.15 4.35
CA VAL A 114 -9.22 2.79 5.41
C VAL A 114 -10.56 2.10 5.53
N GLU A 115 -10.87 1.59 6.71
CA GLU A 115 -12.16 1.07 7.11
C GLU A 115 -12.89 2.09 8.01
N ALA A 116 -14.10 1.76 8.46
CA ALA A 116 -14.93 2.71 9.21
C ALA A 116 -14.32 3.16 10.55
N ASP A 117 -13.57 2.27 11.20
CA ASP A 117 -13.07 2.40 12.57
C ASP A 117 -11.54 2.33 12.67
N HIS A 118 -10.85 1.87 11.63
CA HIS A 118 -9.39 1.77 11.62
C HIS A 118 -8.79 1.86 10.21
N GLN A 119 -7.47 2.03 10.17
CA GLN A 119 -6.68 2.08 8.95
C GLN A 119 -5.62 0.97 8.98
N HIS A 120 -5.42 0.33 7.83
CA HIS A 120 -4.31 -0.58 7.61
C HIS A 120 -3.32 0.05 6.64
N ASP A 121 -2.09 0.20 7.10
CA ASP A 121 -0.98 0.66 6.27
C ASP A 121 0.02 -0.48 6.05
N PHE A 122 0.48 -0.60 4.81
CA PHE A 122 1.46 -1.57 4.39
C PHE A 122 2.54 -0.93 3.54
N LEU A 123 3.80 -1.27 3.79
CA LEU A 123 4.90 -0.91 2.90
C LEU A 123 5.01 -1.97 1.81
N LEU A 124 4.99 -1.56 0.54
CA LEU A 124 5.17 -2.48 -0.58
C LEU A 124 6.65 -2.77 -0.78
N ASN A 125 6.98 -4.06 -0.83
CA ASN A 125 8.25 -4.57 -1.31
C ASN A 125 7.96 -5.37 -2.60
N VAL A 126 8.15 -4.75 -3.74
CA VAL A 126 7.90 -5.29 -5.07
C VAL A 126 9.15 -6.02 -5.54
N SER A 127 9.09 -7.34 -5.57
CA SER A 127 10.18 -8.13 -6.13
C SER A 127 10.26 -7.90 -7.64
N GLU A 128 11.48 -7.79 -8.17
CA GLU A 128 11.69 -7.77 -9.61
C GLU A 128 11.29 -9.13 -10.21
N PRO A 129 10.72 -9.15 -11.43
CA PRO A 129 10.53 -10.40 -12.15
C PRO A 129 11.87 -11.08 -12.34
N ALA A 130 11.91 -12.41 -12.11
CA ALA A 130 13.12 -13.18 -12.35
C ALA A 130 13.65 -12.84 -13.75
N PRO A 131 14.93 -12.46 -13.89
CA PRO A 131 15.50 -12.19 -15.20
C PRO A 131 15.29 -13.43 -16.05
N THR A 132 14.72 -13.24 -17.24
CA THR A 132 14.59 -14.33 -18.21
C THR A 132 16.02 -14.76 -18.53
N GLU A 133 16.43 -15.94 -18.07
CA GLU A 133 17.66 -16.56 -18.56
C GLU A 133 17.47 -16.77 -20.08
N ALA A 134 17.97 -15.82 -20.86
CA ALA A 134 18.14 -15.98 -22.28
C ALA A 134 19.23 -17.05 -22.46
N HIS A 135 18.83 -18.32 -22.46
CA HIS A 135 19.68 -19.39 -22.96
C HIS A 135 19.98 -19.09 -24.43
N ARG A 136 21.23 -18.72 -24.69
CA ARG A 136 21.86 -18.79 -26.01
C ARG A 136 22.04 -20.23 -26.43
#